data_AF-A0A9E5AYL0-F1
#
_entry.id   AF-A0A9E5AYL0-F1
#
_cell.length_a   1.000
_cell.length_b   1.000
_cell.length_c   1.000
_cell.angle_alpha   90.00
_cell.angle_beta   90.00
_cell.angle_gamma   90.00
#
_symmetry.space_group_name_H-M   'P 1'
#
loop_
_entity.id
_entity.type
_entity.pdbx_description
1 polymer ?
#
loop_
_entity_poly.entity_id
_entity_poly.type
_entity_poly.pdbx_seq_one_letter_code
_entity_poly.pdbx_strand_id
1 'polypeptide(L)' 'SAGHYYRIQGKTFVVEFDNTQNKANHVHTVWRNFDGDFGRDLLREHYASDHAKKP' A
#
# COMPACT_ATOMS: atom_id res chain seq x y z
N SER A 1 5.39 -19.87 19.32
CA SER A 1 5.37 -19.65 17.87
C SER A 1 6.53 -18.74 17.50
N ALA A 2 7.14 -18.93 16.34
CA ALA A 2 8.06 -17.92 15.79
C ALA A 2 7.22 -16.75 15.23
N GLY A 3 7.77 -15.53 15.24
CA GLY A 3 7.16 -14.39 14.57
C GLY A 3 7.26 -14.53 13.06
N HIS A 4 6.27 -14.02 12.34
CA HIS A 4 6.21 -14.11 10.89
C HIS A 4 5.85 -12.77 10.28
N TYR A 5 6.52 -12.45 9.17
CA TYR A 5 6.23 -11.31 8.32
C TYR A 5 6.23 -11.79 6.88
N TYR A 6 5.21 -11.40 6.12
CA TYR A 6 5.18 -11.62 4.68
C TYR A 6 4.47 -10.49 3.96
N ARG A 7 4.95 -10.23 2.73
CA ARG A 7 4.37 -9.26 1.82
C ARG A 7 4.22 -9.88 0.45
N ILE A 8 3.02 -9.77 -0.11
CA ILE A 8 2.71 -10.15 -1.48
C ILE A 8 2.40 -8.88 -2.23
N GLN A 9 3.15 -8.64 -3.31
CA GLN A 9 2.94 -7.47 -4.16
C GLN A 9 2.56 -7.91 -5.57
N GLY A 10 1.35 -7.55 -5.97
CA GLY A 10 0.89 -7.63 -7.35
C GLY A 10 1.16 -6.32 -8.08
N LYS A 11 0.77 -6.26 -9.36
CA LYS A 11 0.87 -5.03 -10.17
C LYS A 11 -0.06 -3.91 -9.69
N THR A 12 -1.15 -4.27 -9.00
CA THR A 12 -2.24 -3.34 -8.65
C THR A 12 -2.52 -3.29 -7.14
N PHE A 13 -1.87 -4.15 -6.35
CA PHE A 13 -2.16 -4.26 -4.93
C PHE A 13 -0.95 -4.73 -4.11
N VAL A 14 -1.03 -4.51 -2.79
CA VAL A 14 -0.16 -5.10 -1.78
C VAL A 14 -1.01 -5.74 -0.69
N VAL A 15 -0.60 -6.91 -0.25
CA VAL A 15 -1.04 -7.53 1.02
C VAL A 15 0.17 -7.65 1.93
N GLU A 16 0.02 -7.21 3.17
CA GLU A 16 1.04 -7.30 4.20
C GLU A 16 0.47 -7.95 5.45
N PHE A 17 1.25 -8.85 6.05
CA PHE A 17 0.97 -9.47 7.32
C PHE A 17 2.18 -9.32 8.23
N ASP A 18 1.93 -8.89 9.46
CA ASP A 18 2.91 -8.78 10.53
C ASP A 18 2.38 -9.44 11.80
N ASN A 19 3.12 -10.42 12.30
CA ASN A 19 2.93 -11.00 13.63
C ASN A 19 4.29 -11.21 14.32
N THR A 20 5.16 -10.21 14.23
CA THR A 20 6.52 -10.27 14.80
C THR A 20 6.59 -9.80 16.25
N GLN A 21 5.57 -9.06 16.70
CA GLN A 21 5.52 -8.41 18.01
C GLN A 21 4.88 -9.31 19.09
N ASN A 22 5.04 -8.94 20.37
CA ASN A 22 4.38 -9.57 21.51
C ASN A 22 4.43 -11.12 21.55
N LYS A 23 5.56 -11.71 21.15
CA LYS A 23 5.72 -13.18 21.04
C LYS A 23 4.73 -13.81 20.03
N ALA A 24 4.48 -13.11 18.92
CA ALA A 24 3.60 -13.53 17.85
C ALA A 24 2.14 -13.76 18.30
N ASN A 25 1.65 -12.88 19.20
CA ASN A 25 0.29 -12.94 19.74
C ASN A 25 -0.64 -11.82 19.26
N HIS A 26 -0.15 -10.91 18.43
CA HIS A 26 -0.89 -9.74 17.95
C HIS A 26 -0.59 -9.52 16.47
N VAL A 27 -1.57 -9.85 15.65
CA VAL A 27 -1.50 -9.76 14.18
C VAL A 27 -1.93 -8.38 13.71
N HIS A 28 -1.16 -7.81 12.78
CA HIS A 28 -1.56 -6.71 11.91
C HIS A 28 -1.63 -7.20 10.46
N THR A 29 -2.66 -6.78 9.73
CA THR A 29 -2.80 -7.08 8.31
C THR A 29 -3.24 -5.82 7.57
N VAL A 30 -2.62 -5.58 6.41
CA VAL A 30 -2.97 -4.48 5.52
C VAL A 30 -3.29 -5.03 4.13
N TRP A 31 -4.37 -4.51 3.54
CA TRP A 31 -4.69 -4.65 2.13
C TRP A 31 -4.70 -3.25 1.51
N ARG A 32 -3.89 -3.05 0.45
CA ARG A 32 -3.81 -1.78 -0.27
C ARG A 32 -4.08 -2.00 -1.75
N ASN A 33 -5.04 -1.26 -2.30
CA ASN A 33 -5.29 -1.16 -3.74
C ASN A 33 -4.70 0.17 -4.25
N PHE A 34 -3.85 0.13 -5.28
CA PHE A 34 -3.21 1.35 -5.79
C PHE A 34 -4.21 2.34 -6.39
N ASP A 35 -5.28 1.83 -7.02
CA ASP A 35 -6.32 2.67 -7.62
C ASP A 35 -7.33 3.21 -6.58
N GLY A 36 -7.15 2.88 -5.29
CA GLY A 36 -8.16 3.06 -4.25
C GLY A 36 -7.65 3.66 -2.94
N ASP A 37 -6.44 4.22 -2.90
CA ASP A 37 -5.87 4.91 -1.72
C ASP A 37 -6.63 6.21 -1.41
N PHE A 38 -7.86 6.08 -0.89
CA PHE A 38 -8.83 7.17 -0.72
C PHE A 38 -9.28 7.83 -2.03
N GLY A 39 -9.24 7.07 -3.13
CA GLY A 39 -9.86 7.44 -4.41
C GLY A 39 -9.18 8.59 -5.17
N ARG A 40 -7.98 9.02 -4.76
CA ARG A 40 -7.22 10.08 -5.42
C ARG A 40 -5.92 9.53 -6.00
N ASP A 41 -5.68 9.89 -7.25
CA ASP A 41 -4.45 9.58 -7.95
C ASP A 41 -3.54 10.81 -7.87
N LEU A 42 -2.84 10.94 -6.73
CA LEU A 42 -2.04 12.12 -6.43
C LEU A 42 -0.95 12.38 -7.48
N LEU A 43 -0.44 11.32 -8.13
CA LEU A 43 0.57 11.44 -9.17
C LEU A 43 -0.02 12.03 -10.46
N ARG A 44 -1.19 11.52 -10.89
CA ARG A 44 -1.91 12.10 -12.04
C ARG A 44 -2.37 13.52 -11.76
N GLU A 45 -2.83 13.80 -10.54
CA GLU A 45 -3.23 15.15 -10.13
C GLU A 45 -2.05 16.14 -10.19
N HIS A 46 -0.89 15.76 -9.64
CA HIS A 46 0.35 16.55 -9.72
C HIS A 46 0.79 16.78 -11.17
N TYR A 47 0.76 15.72 -12.01
CA TYR A 47 1.14 15.86 -13.41
C TYR A 47 0.22 16.82 -14.16
N ALA A 48 -1.09 16.79 -13.87
CA ALA A 48 -2.06 17.71 -14.45
C ALA A 48 -1.89 19.15 -13.97
N SER A 49 -1.53 19.39 -12.70
CA SER A 49 -1.38 20.75 -12.16
C SER A 49 -0.04 21.39 -12.54
N ASP A 50 1.04 20.62 -12.49
CA ASP A 50 2.40 21.18 -12.48
C ASP A 50 3.17 20.90 -13.77
N HIS A 51 2.71 19.90 -14.56
CA HIS A 51 3.43 19.41 -15.75
C HIS A 51 2.55 19.29 -17.01
N ALA A 52 1.29 19.72 -16.96
CA ALA A 52 0.48 19.79 -18.17
C ALA A 52 1.15 20.72 -19.18
N LYS A 53 1.43 20.19 -20.38
CA LYS A 53 1.90 21.01 -21.50
C LYS A 53 0.85 22.09 -21.76
N LYS A 54 1.23 23.36 -21.58
CA LYS A 54 0.45 24.49 -22.08
C LYS A 54 0.36 24.38 -23.61
N PRO A 55 -0.78 24.75 -24.20
CA PRO A 55 -0.93 24.78 -25.66
C PRO A 55 0.10 25.68 -26.34
#